data_AF-A0A2S9GRU8-F1
#
_entry.id   AF-A0A2S9GRU8-F1
#
_cell.length_a   1.000
_cell.length_b   1.000
_cell.length_c   1.000
_cell.angle_alpha   90.00
_cell.angle_beta   90.00
_cell.angle_gamma   90.00
#
_symmetry.space_group_name_H-M   'P 1'
#
loop_
_entity.id
_entity.type
_entity.pdbx_description
1 polymer ?
#
loop_
_entity_poly.entity_id
_entity_poly.type
_entity_poly.pdbx_seq_one_letter_code
_entity_poly.pdbx_strand_id
1 'polypeptide(L)' 'AHRAVILGTGGFEWDHRLVEAYLRGPMRGAVSPPNNTGDGLRMAMAMGADLANMGEAWWVPIVQIPG' A
#
# COMPACT_ATOMS: atom_id res chain seq x y z
N ALA A 1 3.48 12.92 -21.07
CA ALA A 1 2.07 13.04 -20.63
C ALA A 1 1.62 14.48 -20.80
N HIS A 2 0.88 14.82 -21.86
CA HIS A 2 0.57 16.22 -22.22
C HIS A 2 -0.79 16.71 -21.73
N ARG A 3 -1.59 15.83 -21.11
CA ARG A 3 -2.97 16.15 -20.67
C ARG A 3 -3.20 15.81 -19.21
N ALA A 4 -2.85 14.59 -18.80
CA ALA A 4 -2.98 14.13 -17.42
C ALA A 4 -2.04 12.94 -17.16
N VAL A 5 -1.85 12.63 -15.88
CA VAL A 5 -1.21 11.42 -15.37
C VAL A 5 -2.21 10.73 -14.45
N ILE A 6 -2.35 9.41 -14.58
CA ILE A 6 -3.19 8.59 -13.70
C ILE A 6 -2.27 7.66 -12.92
N LEU A 7 -2.34 7.70 -11.60
CA LEU A 7 -1.65 6.77 -10.72
C LEU A 7 -2.59 5.63 -10.35
N GLY A 8 -2.32 4.43 -10.86
CA GLY A 8 -3.08 3.21 -10.61
C GLY A 8 -2.17 2.08 -10.09
N THR A 9 -1.26 2.41 -9.15
CA THR A 9 -0.10 1.58 -8.79
C THR A 9 -0.32 0.65 -7.60
N GLY A 10 -1.57 0.43 -7.18
CA GLY A 10 -1.87 -0.39 -6.00
C GLY A 10 -1.53 0.30 -4.67
N GLY A 11 -1.42 -0.50 -3.60
CA GLY A 11 -1.20 -0.05 -2.23
C GLY A 11 0.28 -0.04 -1.80
N PHE A 12 0.48 -0.15 -0.48
CA PHE A 12 1.79 -0.09 0.18
C PHE A 12 2.07 -1.29 1.10
N GLU A 13 1.25 -2.33 1.05
CA GLU A 13 1.27 -3.48 1.95
C GLU A 13 2.57 -4.30 1.91
N TRP A 14 3.39 -4.15 0.85
CA TRP A 14 4.72 -4.75 0.75
C TRP A 14 5.85 -3.83 1.27
N ASP A 15 5.54 -2.61 1.68
CA ASP A 15 6.51 -1.70 2.30
C ASP A 15 6.35 -1.68 3.82
N HIS A 16 7.30 -2.32 4.52
CA HIS A 16 7.22 -2.47 5.96
C HIS A 16 7.21 -1.13 6.70
N ARG A 17 7.89 -0.09 6.18
CA ARG A 17 7.93 1.23 6.84
C ARG A 17 6.58 1.92 6.78
N LEU A 18 5.92 1.89 5.62
CA LEU A 18 4.58 2.45 5.46
C LEU A 18 3.54 1.64 6.24
N VAL A 19 3.65 0.30 6.24
CA VAL A 19 2.81 -0.57 7.05
C VAL A 19 2.93 -0.23 8.54
N GLU A 20 4.15 -0.16 9.06
CA GLU A 20 4.40 0.18 10.48
C GLU A 20 3.94 1.60 10.83
N ALA A 21 4.09 2.56 9.92
CA ALA A 21 3.71 3.95 10.15
C ALA A 21 2.18 4.15 10.19
N TYR A 22 1.44 3.39 9.39
CA TYR A 22 0.01 3.67 9.16
C TYR A 22 -0.93 2.57 9.63
N LEU A 23 -0.63 1.30 9.35
CA LEU A 23 -1.55 0.19 9.64
C LEU A 23 -1.43 -0.30 11.07
N ARG A 24 -2.55 -0.79 11.61
CA ARG A 24 -2.61 -1.39 12.94
C ARG A 24 -2.38 -2.90 12.87
N GLY A 25 -1.54 -3.37 13.79
CA GLY A 25 -1.29 -4.79 13.98
C GLY A 25 -0.24 -5.36 13.03
N PRO A 26 0.20 -6.60 13.29
CA PRO A 26 1.20 -7.24 12.44
C PRO A 26 0.58 -7.63 11.09
N MET A 27 1.07 -7.03 10.01
CA MET A 27 0.86 -7.55 8.65
C MET A 27 1.72 -8.81 8.48
N ARG A 28 1.11 -9.99 8.58
CA ARG A 28 1.84 -11.27 8.47
C ARG A 28 2.00 -11.77 7.03
N GLY A 29 1.24 -11.21 6.10
CA GLY A 29 1.37 -11.50 4.68
C GLY A 29 0.33 -10.74 3.88
N ALA A 30 0.74 -10.29 2.70
CA ALA A 30 -0.15 -9.72 1.69
C ALA A 30 -0.42 -10.74 0.59
N VAL A 31 -1.58 -10.64 -0.05
CA VAL A 31 -2.00 -11.50 -1.18
C VAL A 31 -2.06 -10.75 -2.51
N SER A 32 -1.63 -9.49 -2.50
CA SER A 32 -1.51 -8.65 -3.68
C SER A 32 -0.18 -8.88 -4.41
N PRO A 33 -0.02 -8.36 -5.65
CA PRO A 33 1.26 -8.34 -6.32
C PRO A 33 2.38 -7.73 -5.46
N PRO A 34 3.58 -8.35 -5.40
CA PRO A 34 4.67 -7.95 -4.50
C PRO A 34 5.27 -6.58 -4.80
N ASN A 35 4.88 -5.95 -5.91
CA ASN A 35 5.34 -4.63 -6.31
C ASN A 35 4.46 -3.49 -5.74
N ASN A 36 3.38 -3.79 -5.01
CA ASN A 36 2.58 -2.80 -4.29
C ASN A 36 3.32 -2.26 -3.05
N THR A 37 4.35 -1.45 -3.30
CA THR A 37 5.28 -0.90 -2.31
C THR A 37 5.03 0.58 -2.00
N GLY A 38 3.92 1.13 -2.48
CA GLY A 38 3.48 2.50 -2.15
C GLY A 38 4.10 3.61 -2.98
N ASP A 39 4.70 3.33 -4.14
CA ASP A 39 5.40 4.36 -4.94
C ASP A 39 4.49 5.50 -5.40
N GLY A 40 3.29 5.18 -5.91
CA GLY A 40 2.29 6.19 -6.30
C GLY A 40 1.83 7.02 -5.10
N LEU A 41 1.64 6.39 -3.95
CA LEU A 41 1.30 7.07 -2.70
C LEU A 41 2.40 8.06 -2.28
N ARG A 42 3.68 7.66 -2.30
CA ARG A 42 4.79 8.54 -1.98
C ARG A 42 4.93 9.71 -2.94
N MET A 43 4.71 9.49 -4.24
CA MET A 43 4.70 10.57 -5.22
C MET A 43 3.59 11.57 -4.91
N ALA A 44 2.39 11.11 -4.56
CA ALA A 44 1.29 11.99 -4.17
C ALA A 44 1.59 12.76 -2.88
N MET A 45 2.14 12.09 -1.86
CA MET A 45 2.59 12.71 -0.60
C MET A 45 3.63 13.81 -0.84
N ALA A 46 4.62 13.55 -1.70
CA ALA A 46 5.66 14.53 -2.03
C ALA A 46 5.11 15.81 -2.68
N MET A 47 3.92 15.73 -3.28
CA MET A 47 3.20 16.87 -3.87
C MET A 47 2.18 17.50 -2.91
N GLY A 48 2.13 17.05 -1.65
CA GLY A 48 1.21 17.60 -0.64
C GLY A 48 -0.25 17.17 -0.82
N ALA A 49 -0.50 16.02 -1.47
CA ALA A 49 -1.85 15.49 -1.56
C ALA A 49 -2.39 15.10 -0.18
N ASP A 50 -3.65 15.43 0.08
CA ASP A 50 -4.36 14.95 1.26
C ASP A 50 -4.49 13.42 1.22
N LEU A 51 -4.28 12.79 2.38
CA LEU A 51 -4.44 11.36 2.55
C LEU A 51 -5.62 11.07 3.49
N ALA A 52 -6.34 9.99 3.19
CA ALA A 52 -7.43 9.50 4.02
C ALA A 52 -7.30 7.99 4.18
N ASN A 53 -7.87 7.47 5.28
CA ASN A 53 -8.01 6.03 5.54
C ASN A 53 -6.69 5.24 5.52
N MET A 54 -5.55 5.90 5.76
CA MET A 54 -4.22 5.27 5.74
C MET A 54 -4.07 4.12 6.75
N GLY A 55 -4.83 4.15 7.85
CA GLY A 55 -4.86 3.09 8.86
C GLY A 55 -5.71 1.88 8.51
N GLU A 56 -6.35 1.88 7.34
CA GLU A 56 -7.23 0.81 6.88
C GLU A 56 -6.55 -0.04 5.80
N ALA A 57 -6.93 -1.31 5.76
CA ALA A 57 -6.58 -2.23 4.68
C ALA A 57 -7.77 -3.16 4.41
N TRP A 58 -7.77 -3.77 3.23
CA TRP A 58 -8.71 -4.85 2.91
C TRP A 58 -8.26 -6.15 3.59
N TRP A 59 -8.46 -6.20 4.91
CA TRP A 59 -8.06 -7.31 5.75
C TRP A 59 -8.80 -8.60 5.39
N VAL A 60 -8.05 -9.67 5.19
CA VAL A 60 -8.58 -11.01 4.95
C VAL A 60 -7.76 -12.04 5.73
N PRO A 61 -8.37 -13.10 6.26
CA PRO A 61 -7.62 -14.23 6.77
C PRO A 61 -6.94 -14.96 5.62
N ILE A 62 -5.66 -15.27 5.79
CA ILE A 62 -4.86 -16.00 4.81
C ILE A 62 -4.23 -17.23 5.47
N VAL A 63 -4.10 -18.31 4.71
CA VAL A 63 -3.36 -19.50 5.12
C VAL A 63 -2.22 -19.68 4.14
N GLN A 64 -0.99 -19.70 4.64
CA GLN A 64 0.15 -20.15 3.84
C GLN A 64 0.14 -21.68 3.83
N ILE A 65 0.04 -22.26 2.63
CA ILE A 65 0.17 -23.71 2.45
C ILE A 65 1.66 -24.03 2.55
N PRO A 66 2.10 -24.89 3.49
CA PRO A 66 3.50 -25.29 3.59
C PRO A 66 3.98 -26.00 2.31
N GLY A 67 5.18 -25.68 1.86
CA GLY A 67 5.82 -26.18 0.64
C GLY A 67 6.76 -25.15 0.06
#